data_AF-A0A968D4U9-F1
#
_entry.id   AF-A0A968D4U9-F1
#
_cell.length_a   1.000
_cell.length_b   1.000
_cell.length_c   1.000
_cell.angle_alpha   90.00
_cell.angle_beta   90.00
_cell.angle_gamma   90.00
#
_symmetry.space_group_name_H-M   'P 1'
#
loop_
_entity.id
_entity.type
_entity.pdbx_description
1 polymer ?
#
loop_
_entity_poly.entity_id
_entity_poly.type
_entity_poly.pdbx_seq_one_letter_code
_entity_poly.pdbx_strand_id
1 'polypeptide(L)'
;FRPGIGLLMLAQGVPVVPTWIEGAGRALPPGSRLPRPTKVTLAFGQPVEASELEAQGQGATPEERIADALQKRVRAISSPSDSAAT
;
A
#
# COMPACT_ATOMS: atom_id res chain seq x y z
N PHE A 1 -5.20 1.45 -6.88
CA PHE A 1 -5.31 2.68 -6.07
C PHE A 1 -6.08 3.71 -6.90
N ARG A 2 -6.41 4.89 -6.36
CA ARG A 2 -6.95 6.00 -7.17
C ARG A 2 -5.80 6.95 -7.56
N PRO A 3 -5.89 7.67 -8.69
CA PRO A 3 -4.81 8.54 -9.18
C PRO A 3 -4.41 9.65 -8.19
N GLY A 4 -5.29 10.06 -7.28
CA GLY A 4 -5.02 11.14 -6.33
C GLY A 4 -3.76 10.95 -5.48
N ILE A 5 -3.29 9.72 -5.23
CA ILE A 5 -2.01 9.52 -4.55
C ILE A 5 -0.82 9.94 -5.42
N GLY A 6 -0.88 9.67 -6.73
CA GLY A 6 0.15 10.10 -7.67
C GLY A 6 0.20 11.62 -7.79
N LEU A 7 -0.96 12.29 -7.79
CA LEU A 7 -1.04 13.75 -7.76
C LEU A 7 -0.33 14.33 -6.52
N LEU A 8 -0.60 13.78 -5.34
CA LEU A 8 0.03 14.25 -4.09
C LEU A 8 1.54 14.05 -4.10
N MET A 9 2.02 12.91 -4.58
CA MET A 9 3.45 12.62 -4.64
C MET A 9 4.17 13.57 -5.61
N LEU A 10 3.58 13.85 -6.78
CA LEU A 10 4.14 14.82 -7.73
C LEU A 10 4.15 16.24 -7.16
N ALA A 11 3.10 16.63 -6.43
CA ALA A 11 3.00 17.96 -5.85
C ALA A 11 3.97 18.20 -4.68
N GLN A 12 4.27 17.15 -3.89
CA GLN A 12 5.10 17.28 -2.69
C GLN A 12 6.57 16.91 -2.93
N GLY A 13 6.87 16.06 -3.91
CA GLY A 13 8.24 15.62 -4.20
C GLY A 13 8.91 14.88 -3.03
N VAL A 14 8.13 14.18 -2.22
CA VAL A 14 8.61 13.42 -1.05
C VAL A 14 8.47 11.92 -1.28
N PRO A 15 9.40 11.11 -0.75
CA PRO A 15 9.28 9.66 -0.80
C PRO A 15 8.07 9.19 0.01
N VAL A 16 7.43 8.13 -0.47
CA VAL A 16 6.38 7.42 0.27
C VAL A 16 6.86 6.04 0.70
N VAL A 17 6.35 5.54 1.83
CA VAL A 17 6.63 4.19 2.31
C VAL A 17 5.45 3.28 1.97
N PRO A 18 5.58 2.36 1.00
CA PRO A 18 4.54 1.39 0.68
C PRO A 18 4.29 0.49 1.90
N THR A 19 3.02 0.31 2.28
CA THR A 19 2.66 -0.44 3.49
C THR A 19 1.55 -1.44 3.19
N TRP A 20 1.75 -2.69 3.59
CA TRP A 20 0.75 -3.75 3.55
C TRP A 20 0.11 -3.92 4.93
N ILE A 21 -1.22 -4.03 4.97
CA ILE A 21 -1.98 -4.25 6.20
C ILE A 21 -2.92 -5.44 5.96
N GLU A 22 -2.81 -6.45 6.83
CA GLU A 22 -3.63 -7.65 6.79
C GLU A 22 -4.40 -7.84 8.09
N GLY A 23 -5.63 -8.36 8.01
CA GLY A 23 -6.45 -8.69 9.18
C GLY A 23 -7.26 -7.53 9.76
N ALA A 24 -6.93 -6.28 9.42
CA ALA A 24 -7.66 -5.10 9.94
C ALA A 24 -9.17 -5.14 9.64
N GLY A 25 -9.58 -5.58 8.44
CA GLY A 25 -11.00 -5.72 8.10
C GLY A 25 -11.74 -6.82 8.87
N ARG A 26 -11.02 -7.84 9.37
CA ARG A 26 -11.59 -8.86 10.29
C ARG A 26 -11.64 -8.35 11.73
N ALA A 27 -10.63 -7.55 12.11
CA ALA A 27 -10.56 -6.91 13.42
C ALA A 27 -11.69 -5.89 13.59
N LEU A 28 -12.01 -5.07 12.60
CA LEU A 28 -13.15 -4.14 12.66
C LEU A 28 -13.94 -4.14 11.34
N PRO A 29 -14.90 -5.07 11.18
CA PRO A 29 -15.72 -5.13 9.97
C PRO A 29 -16.62 -3.89 9.82
N PRO A 30 -16.97 -3.48 8.58
CA PRO A 30 -17.91 -2.39 8.35
C PRO A 30 -19.21 -2.55 9.15
N GLY A 31 -19.67 -1.48 9.80
CA GLY A 31 -20.87 -1.48 10.65
C GLY A 31 -20.65 -2.01 12.08
N SER A 32 -19.47 -2.52 12.42
CA SER A 32 -19.15 -2.94 13.79
C SER A 32 -18.78 -1.72 14.65
N ARG A 33 -19.27 -1.71 15.90
CA ARG A 33 -18.94 -0.65 16.89
C ARG A 33 -17.70 -0.96 17.72
N LEU A 34 -17.36 -2.23 17.89
CA LEU A 34 -16.18 -2.68 18.64
C LEU A 34 -15.32 -3.63 17.81
N PRO A 35 -13.98 -3.54 17.92
CA PRO A 35 -13.08 -4.47 17.27
C PRO A 35 -13.10 -5.85 17.93
N ARG A 36 -12.89 -6.88 17.12
CA ARG A 36 -12.67 -8.27 17.54
C ARG A 36 -11.17 -8.49 17.77
N PRO A 37 -10.75 -9.14 18.88
CA PRO A 37 -9.36 -9.53 19.08
C PRO A 37 -8.94 -10.56 18.03
N THR A 38 -8.28 -10.09 16.97
CA THR A 38 -7.76 -10.93 15.88
C THR A 38 -6.37 -10.42 15.48
N LYS A 39 -5.54 -11.30 14.89
CA LYS A 39 -4.20 -10.92 14.42
C LYS A 39 -4.29 -9.88 13.29
N VAL A 40 -3.60 -8.76 13.47
CA VAL A 40 -3.37 -7.74 12.44
C VAL A 40 -1.87 -7.70 12.16
N THR A 41 -1.50 -7.80 10.89
CA THR A 41 -0.09 -7.78 10.46
C THR A 41 0.15 -6.53 9.62
N LEU A 42 1.26 -5.82 9.91
CA LEU A 42 1.76 -4.72 9.10
C LEU A 42 3.12 -5.08 8.54
N ALA A 43 3.36 -4.75 7.28
CA ALA A 43 4.67 -4.87 6.65
C ALA A 43 4.97 -3.60 5.85
N PHE A 44 6.18 -3.07 6.04
CA PHE A 44 6.65 -1.84 5.40
C PHE A 44 7.66 -2.19 4.31
N GLY A 45 7.51 -1.59 3.13
CA GLY A 45 8.50 -1.65 2.06
C GLY A 45 9.57 -0.58 2.21
N GLN A 46 10.47 -0.54 1.23
CA GLN A 46 11.44 0.55 1.11
C GLN A 46 10.75 1.85 0.65
N PRO A 47 11.21 3.02 1.14
CA PRO A 47 10.77 4.31 0.61
C PRO A 47 10.94 4.36 -0.91
N VAL A 48 10.00 4.99 -1.60
CA VAL A 48 10.00 5.09 -3.06
C VAL A 48 9.60 6.50 -3.51
N GLU A 49 10.32 7.00 -4.51
CA GLU A 49 10.10 8.32 -5.11
C GLU A 49 9.03 8.27 -6.21
N ALA A 50 8.40 9.41 -6.47
CA ALA A 50 7.39 9.55 -7.54
C ALA A 50 7.95 9.22 -8.93
N SER A 51 9.17 9.69 -9.22
CA SER A 51 9.83 9.48 -10.52
C SER A 51 10.10 8.01 -10.81
N GLU A 52 10.49 7.25 -9.79
CA GLU A 52 10.69 5.80 -9.90
C GLU A 52 9.37 5.10 -10.23
N LEU A 53 8.30 5.42 -9.49
CA LEU A 53 6.99 4.81 -9.70
C LEU A 53 6.38 5.18 -11.06
N GLU A 54 6.56 6.42 -11.50
CA GLU A 54 6.06 6.87 -12.80
C GLU A 54 6.69 6.08 -13.94
N ALA A 55 7.99 5.79 -13.86
CA ALA A 55 8.73 5.02 -14.87
C ALA A 55 8.33 3.53 -14.90
N GLN A 56 7.83 2.98 -13.79
CA GLN A 56 7.48 1.56 -13.64
C GLN A 56 5.98 1.27 -13.83
N GLY A 57 5.15 2.31 -13.78
CA GLY A 57 3.70 2.23 -13.77
C GLY A 57 3.03 2.25 -15.13
N GLN A 58 1.76 1.86 -15.16
CA GLN A 58 0.92 1.88 -16.36
C GLN A 58 -0.27 2.83 -16.16
N GLY A 59 -0.64 3.58 -17.21
CA GLY A 59 -1.69 4.60 -17.14
C GLY A 59 -1.52 5.67 -18.22
N ALA A 60 -2.60 6.37 -18.53
CA ALA A 60 -2.60 7.46 -19.51
C ALA A 60 -1.91 8.71 -18.95
N THR A 61 -2.03 8.94 -17.65
CA THR A 61 -1.41 10.10 -16.97
C THR A 61 -0.28 9.69 -16.02
N PRO A 62 0.64 10.62 -15.67
CA PRO A 62 1.67 10.39 -14.64
C PRO A 62 1.08 9.90 -13.31
N GLU A 63 -0.02 10.49 -12.85
CA GLU A 63 -0.67 10.16 -11.58
C GLU A 63 -1.21 8.72 -11.57
N GLU A 64 -1.79 8.29 -12.70
CA GLU A 64 -2.25 6.91 -12.89
C GLU A 64 -1.09 5.92 -12.86
N ARG A 65 0.01 6.21 -13.57
CA ARG A 65 1.22 5.36 -13.55
C ARG A 65 1.77 5.24 -12.14
N ILE A 66 1.92 6.35 -11.42
CA ILE A 66 2.42 6.34 -10.05
C ILE A 66 1.50 5.52 -9.13
N ALA A 67 0.18 5.73 -9.21
CA ALA A 67 -0.79 5.01 -8.39
C ALA A 67 -0.81 3.49 -8.69
N ASP A 68 -0.66 3.11 -9.96
CA ASP A 68 -0.53 1.71 -10.39
C ASP A 68 0.75 1.06 -9.85
N ALA A 69 1.91 1.67 -10.08
CA ALA A 69 3.19 1.16 -9.58
C ALA A 69 3.23 1.09 -8.05
N LEU A 70 2.71 2.09 -7.34
CA LEU A 70 2.63 2.08 -5.88
C LEU A 70 1.76 0.92 -5.40
N GLN A 71 0.62 0.69 -6.04
CA GLN A 71 -0.23 -0.45 -5.72
C GLN A 71 0.50 -1.78 -5.94
N LYS A 72 1.25 -1.92 -7.04
CA LYS A 72 2.07 -3.11 -7.32
C LYS A 72 3.13 -3.31 -6.23
N ARG A 73 3.81 -2.24 -5.78
CA ARG A 73 4.78 -2.26 -4.68
C ARG A 73 4.15 -2.70 -3.36
N VAL A 74 2.98 -2.15 -3.01
CA VAL A 74 2.21 -2.57 -1.83
C VAL A 74 1.83 -4.05 -1.88
N ARG A 75 1.39 -4.54 -3.05
CA ARG A 75 1.07 -5.95 -3.24
C ARG A 75 2.31 -6.84 -3.14
N ALA A 76 3.46 -6.39 -3.65
CA ALA A 76 4.71 -7.14 -3.60
C ALA A 76 5.28 -7.29 -2.17
N ILE A 77 4.88 -6.41 -1.23
CA ILE A 77 5.21 -6.56 0.19
C ILE A 77 4.49 -7.75 0.83
N SER A 78 3.37 -8.21 0.24
CA SER A 78 2.70 -9.41 0.76
C SER A 78 3.73 -10.55 0.82
N SER A 79 4.00 -11.01 2.04
CA SER A 79 4.96 -12.08 2.29
C SER A 79 4.43 -13.00 3.38
N PRO A 80 4.79 -14.30 3.30
CA PRO A 80 4.01 -15.43 3.79
C PRO A 80 4.18 -15.58 5.31
N SER A 81 3.26 -15.03 6.10
CA SER A 81 3.25 -15.29 7.54
C SER A 81 2.48 -16.59 7.86
N ASP A 82 3.02 -17.71 7.39
CA ASP A 82 2.80 -19.07 7.90
C ASP A 82 4.17 -19.73 8.14
N SER A 83 4.99 -19.08 8.97
CA SER A 83 6.25 -19.63 9.50
C SER A 83 6.56 -18.87 10.80
N ALA A 84 5.82 -19.22 11.85
CA ALA A 84 6.19 -19.06 13.26
C ALA A 84 5.01 -19.54 14.13
N ALA A 85 4.77 -20.85 14.08
CA ALA A 85 4.08 -21.59 15.13
C ALA A 85 4.75 -22.97 15.22
N THR A 86 6.00 -22.95 15.70
CA THR A 86 6.58 -24.05 16.48
C THR A 86 6.48 -23.64 17.93
#